data_AF-A0A961TT32-F1
#
_entry.id   AF-A0A961TT32-F1
#
_cell.length_a   1.000
_cell.length_b   1.000
_cell.length_c   1.000
_cell.angle_alpha   90.00
_cell.angle_beta   90.00
_cell.angle_gamma   90.00
#
_symmetry.space_group_name_H-M   'P 1'
#
loop_
_entity.id
_entity.type
_entity.pdbx_description
1 polymer ?
#
loop_
_entity_poly.entity_id
_entity_poly.type
_entity_poly.pdbx_seq_one_letter_code
_entity_poly.pdbx_strand_id
1 'polypeptide(L)'
;SQLTGWDIDIMTEQEESERRQAEFVENTRTFMEALNVDEMVAQLLASEGFSSVEEVAYVDQDEIASIEGFDDDTAEELQARAREFLDRQEAELDEERKKLGVADDLRQVEGMTTAMMVALGKSDDKVLTLEDFAGCTSDDLIGWTERKAGETQRFPGILDGFNLSRVDAEQMIMDARLKAGWVTEEDLAPPAEEEAEGDEASAEEAEAPVAGA
;
A
#
# COMPACT_ATOMS: atom_id res chain seq x y z
N SER A 1 -15.56 13.24 -2.23
CA SER A 1 -16.51 14.28 -1.73
C SER A 1 -15.77 15.51 -1.21
N GLN A 2 -16.09 16.72 -1.67
CA GLN A 2 -15.28 17.93 -1.39
C GLN A 2 -15.31 18.45 0.06
N LEU A 3 -16.23 18.01 0.91
CA LEU A 3 -16.31 18.47 2.32
C LEU A 3 -15.63 17.53 3.33
N THR A 4 -15.25 16.32 2.93
CA THR A 4 -14.66 15.31 3.84
C THR A 4 -13.41 14.64 3.30
N GLY A 5 -13.14 14.70 1.99
CA GLY A 5 -12.01 13.98 1.36
C GLY A 5 -12.29 12.49 1.10
N TRP A 6 -13.40 11.94 1.57
CA TRP A 6 -13.84 10.58 1.26
C TRP A 6 -14.63 10.58 -0.04
N ASP A 7 -14.33 9.67 -0.96
CA ASP A 7 -15.22 9.38 -2.08
C ASP A 7 -16.29 8.39 -1.64
N ILE A 8 -17.53 8.71 -2.02
CA ILE A 8 -18.73 8.03 -1.52
C ILE A 8 -19.42 7.40 -2.72
N ASP A 9 -19.20 6.11 -2.89
CA ASP A 9 -19.93 5.32 -3.86
C ASP A 9 -21.35 5.07 -3.37
N ILE A 10 -22.32 5.63 -4.09
CA ILE A 10 -23.75 5.44 -3.80
C ILE A 10 -24.25 4.29 -4.65
N MET A 11 -24.26 3.10 -4.06
CA MET A 11 -24.88 1.89 -4.63
C MET A 11 -26.38 1.83 -4.29
N THR A 12 -27.16 1.16 -5.14
CA THR A 12 -28.52 0.75 -4.80
C THR A 12 -28.52 -0.44 -3.84
N GLU A 13 -29.61 -0.62 -3.09
CA GLU A 13 -29.82 -1.78 -2.20
C GLU A 13 -29.64 -3.13 -2.92
N GLN A 14 -29.98 -3.19 -4.21
CA GLN A 14 -29.80 -4.40 -5.02
C GLN A 14 -28.33 -4.64 -5.39
N GLU A 15 -27.62 -3.64 -5.92
CA GLU A 15 -26.19 -3.76 -6.26
C GLU A 15 -25.35 -4.11 -5.02
N GLU A 16 -25.71 -3.54 -3.88
CA GLU A 16 -25.04 -3.76 -2.59
C GLU A 16 -25.32 -5.17 -2.04
N SER A 17 -26.55 -5.68 -2.19
CA SER A 17 -26.87 -7.08 -1.87
C SER A 17 -26.18 -8.09 -2.81
N GLU A 18 -26.09 -7.78 -4.11
CA GLU A 18 -25.39 -8.62 -5.10
C GLU A 18 -23.89 -8.65 -4.82
N ARG A 19 -23.30 -7.50 -4.46
CA ARG A 19 -21.90 -7.38 -4.02
C ARG A 19 -21.61 -8.24 -2.80
N ARG A 20 -22.36 -8.10 -1.69
CA ARG A 20 -22.14 -8.93 -0.49
C ARG A 20 -22.23 -10.42 -0.79
N GLN A 21 -23.15 -10.83 -1.66
CA GLN A 21 -23.29 -12.24 -2.03
C GLN A 21 -22.10 -12.75 -2.85
N ALA A 22 -21.54 -11.92 -3.74
CA ALA A 22 -20.32 -12.24 -4.46
C ALA A 22 -19.12 -12.36 -3.51
N GLU A 23 -18.91 -11.38 -2.63
CA GLU A 23 -17.85 -11.38 -1.62
C GLU A 23 -17.95 -12.60 -0.68
N PHE A 24 -19.14 -12.93 -0.20
CA PHE A 24 -19.34 -14.13 0.64
C PHE A 24 -18.95 -15.44 -0.08
N VAL A 25 -19.32 -15.59 -1.36
CA VAL A 25 -18.97 -16.77 -2.16
C VAL A 25 -17.48 -16.81 -2.48
N GLU A 26 -16.86 -15.66 -2.75
CA GLU A 26 -15.43 -15.54 -2.98
C GLU A 26 -14.63 -15.90 -1.72
N ASN A 27 -14.94 -15.29 -0.58
CA ASN A 27 -14.26 -15.56 0.70
C ASN A 27 -14.42 -17.03 1.12
N THR A 28 -15.64 -17.58 1.01
CA THR A 28 -15.88 -19.02 1.26
C THR A 28 -15.00 -19.90 0.40
N ARG A 29 -14.87 -19.59 -0.90
CA ARG A 29 -13.98 -20.34 -1.81
C ARG A 29 -12.52 -20.20 -1.42
N THR A 30 -12.06 -19.00 -1.13
CA THR A 30 -10.70 -18.72 -0.68
C THR A 30 -10.36 -19.49 0.59
N PHE A 31 -11.24 -19.55 1.59
CA PHE A 31 -11.01 -20.32 2.81
C PHE A 31 -10.98 -21.83 2.58
N MET A 32 -11.88 -22.39 1.75
CA MET A 32 -11.81 -23.81 1.37
C MET A 32 -10.49 -24.15 0.67
N GLU A 33 -10.07 -23.34 -0.30
CA GLU A 33 -8.84 -23.58 -1.09
C GLU A 33 -7.56 -23.37 -0.25
N ALA A 34 -7.51 -22.33 0.58
CA ALA A 34 -6.32 -21.95 1.33
C ALA A 34 -6.14 -22.74 2.63
N LEU A 35 -7.21 -22.88 3.42
CA LEU A 35 -7.19 -23.56 4.72
C LEU A 35 -7.44 -25.07 4.60
N ASN A 36 -7.80 -25.58 3.41
CA ASN A 36 -8.16 -26.99 3.17
C ASN A 36 -9.24 -27.48 4.15
N VAL A 37 -10.30 -26.68 4.28
CA VAL A 37 -11.49 -26.94 5.11
C VAL A 37 -12.70 -27.28 4.26
N ASP A 38 -13.76 -27.80 4.88
CA ASP A 38 -15.03 -27.99 4.19
C ASP A 38 -15.83 -26.68 4.02
N GLU A 39 -16.87 -26.75 3.20
CA GLU A 39 -17.73 -25.62 2.86
C GLU A 39 -18.44 -25.02 4.09
N MET A 40 -18.78 -25.83 5.09
CA MET A 40 -19.49 -25.34 6.29
C MET A 40 -18.56 -24.51 7.18
N VAL A 41 -17.32 -24.98 7.41
CA VAL A 41 -16.28 -24.24 8.13
C VAL A 41 -15.94 -22.94 7.41
N ALA A 42 -15.79 -22.97 6.08
CA ALA A 42 -15.50 -21.78 5.28
C ALA A 42 -16.66 -20.76 5.27
N GLN A 43 -17.91 -21.24 5.19
CA GLN A 43 -19.10 -20.37 5.26
C GLN A 43 -19.24 -19.72 6.64
N LEU A 44 -18.90 -20.42 7.73
CA LEU A 44 -18.90 -19.84 9.08
C LEU A 44 -17.91 -18.68 9.18
N LEU A 45 -16.65 -18.88 8.77
CA LEU A 45 -15.62 -17.82 8.72
C LEU A 45 -16.09 -16.62 7.87
N ALA A 46 -16.61 -16.86 6.66
CA ALA A 46 -17.12 -15.78 5.81
C ALA A 46 -18.36 -15.08 6.38
N SER A 47 -19.18 -15.75 7.21
CA SER A 47 -20.37 -15.17 7.84
C SER A 47 -20.06 -14.29 9.05
N GLU A 48 -18.97 -14.59 9.76
CA GLU A 48 -18.45 -13.78 10.89
C GLU A 48 -17.67 -12.55 10.41
N GLY A 49 -17.42 -12.45 9.10
CA GLY A 49 -16.86 -11.26 8.45
C GLY A 49 -15.41 -11.41 7.99
N PHE A 50 -14.77 -12.56 8.21
CA PHE A 50 -13.40 -12.81 7.75
C PHE A 50 -13.32 -12.66 6.22
N SER A 51 -12.32 -11.87 5.80
CA SER A 51 -12.15 -11.38 4.44
C SER A 51 -10.87 -11.85 3.75
N SER A 52 -9.87 -12.29 4.53
CA SER A 52 -8.57 -12.74 4.02
C SER A 52 -7.97 -13.85 4.88
N VAL A 53 -7.02 -14.59 4.32
CA VAL A 53 -6.32 -15.68 5.05
C VAL A 53 -5.36 -15.10 6.08
N GLU A 54 -4.80 -13.93 5.79
CA GLU A 54 -3.98 -13.10 6.66
C GLU A 54 -4.75 -12.69 7.93
N GLU A 55 -6.02 -12.30 7.81
CA GLU A 55 -6.89 -11.99 8.95
C GLU A 55 -7.07 -13.22 9.85
N VAL A 56 -7.43 -14.37 9.27
CA VAL A 56 -7.55 -15.65 10.02
C VAL A 56 -6.22 -16.05 10.67
N ALA A 57 -5.08 -15.81 10.03
CA ALA A 57 -3.76 -16.17 10.54
C ALA A 57 -3.30 -15.34 11.76
N TYR A 58 -3.79 -14.10 11.92
CA TYR A 58 -3.23 -13.11 12.85
C TYR A 58 -4.24 -12.40 13.77
N VAL A 59 -5.54 -12.65 13.62
CA VAL A 59 -6.57 -12.27 14.61
C VAL A 59 -6.30 -12.93 15.98
N ASP A 60 -6.87 -12.40 17.06
CA ASP A 60 -6.88 -13.08 18.36
C ASP A 60 -7.64 -14.42 18.25
N GLN A 61 -7.05 -15.50 18.79
CA GLN A 61 -7.58 -16.86 18.73
C GLN A 61 -9.01 -16.95 19.32
N ASP A 62 -9.28 -16.17 20.36
CA ASP A 62 -10.59 -16.07 21.02
C ASP A 62 -11.70 -15.62 20.06
N GLU A 63 -11.40 -14.81 19.03
CA GLU A 63 -12.40 -14.39 18.04
C GLU A 63 -12.84 -15.58 17.18
N ILE A 64 -11.91 -16.40 16.71
CA ILE A 64 -12.20 -17.63 15.96
C ILE A 64 -12.86 -18.69 16.86
N ALA A 65 -12.43 -18.83 18.11
CA ALA A 65 -13.03 -19.77 19.07
C ALA A 65 -14.46 -19.35 19.50
N SER A 66 -14.84 -18.08 19.31
CA SER A 66 -16.19 -17.59 19.63
C SER A 66 -17.27 -17.96 18.60
N ILE A 67 -16.87 -18.43 17.42
CA ILE A 67 -17.74 -18.81 16.30
C ILE A 67 -18.60 -20.03 16.69
N GLU A 68 -19.90 -20.02 16.34
CA GLU A 68 -20.80 -21.12 16.72
C GLU A 68 -20.35 -22.47 16.12
N GLY A 69 -19.92 -23.36 17.01
CA GLY A 69 -19.48 -24.71 16.65
C GLY A 69 -17.97 -24.91 16.58
N PHE A 70 -17.16 -23.87 16.80
CA PHE A 70 -15.71 -23.97 16.98
C PHE A 70 -15.34 -24.06 18.48
N ASP A 71 -14.08 -24.41 18.73
CA ASP A 71 -13.43 -24.43 20.05
C ASP A 71 -11.97 -23.98 19.92
N ASP A 72 -11.27 -23.81 21.05
CA ASP A 72 -9.89 -23.32 21.10
C ASP A 72 -8.94 -24.15 20.23
N ASP A 73 -9.10 -25.49 20.24
CA ASP A 73 -8.31 -26.44 19.45
C ASP A 73 -8.56 -26.25 17.94
N THR A 74 -9.82 -26.08 17.53
CA THR A 74 -10.21 -25.80 16.13
C THR A 74 -9.65 -24.45 15.68
N ALA A 75 -9.71 -23.43 16.55
CA ALA A 75 -9.17 -22.11 16.27
C ALA A 75 -7.64 -22.17 16.06
N GLU A 76 -6.90 -22.84 16.95
CA GLU A 76 -5.44 -23.03 16.80
C GLU A 76 -5.10 -23.73 15.48
N GLU A 77 -5.85 -24.78 15.11
CA GLU A 77 -5.62 -25.52 13.86
C GLU A 77 -5.91 -24.65 12.62
N LEU A 78 -6.98 -23.86 12.61
CA LEU A 78 -7.28 -22.93 11.52
C LEU A 78 -6.19 -21.87 11.35
N GLN A 79 -5.71 -21.27 12.44
CA GLN A 79 -4.62 -20.31 12.40
C GLN A 79 -3.31 -20.94 11.91
N ALA A 80 -3.00 -22.17 12.34
CA ALA A 80 -1.82 -22.89 11.88
C ALA A 80 -1.87 -23.14 10.37
N ARG A 81 -3.00 -23.65 9.83
CA ARG A 81 -3.20 -23.86 8.40
C ARG A 81 -3.14 -22.56 7.59
N ALA A 82 -3.68 -21.46 8.13
CA ALA A 82 -3.60 -20.14 7.51
C ALA A 82 -2.14 -19.68 7.38
N ARG A 83 -1.35 -19.76 8.47
CA ARG A 83 0.10 -19.43 8.45
C ARG A 83 0.88 -20.32 7.48
N GLU A 84 0.65 -21.64 7.48
CA GLU A 84 1.28 -22.57 6.54
C GLU A 84 0.95 -22.26 5.06
N PHE A 85 -0.25 -21.76 4.78
CA PHE A 85 -0.64 -21.31 3.44
C PHE A 85 0.10 -20.03 3.04
N LEU A 86 0.20 -19.04 3.94
CA LEU A 86 0.93 -17.79 3.70
C LEU A 86 2.44 -18.04 3.49
N ASP A 87 3.06 -18.85 4.34
CA ASP A 87 4.48 -19.25 4.23
C ASP A 87 4.76 -19.94 2.88
N ARG A 88 3.83 -20.79 2.41
CA ARG A 88 3.92 -21.44 1.10
C ARG A 88 3.80 -20.44 -0.04
N GLN A 89 2.82 -19.52 -0.01
CA GLN A 89 2.69 -18.48 -1.04
C GLN A 89 3.93 -17.58 -1.11
N GLU A 90 4.45 -17.14 0.03
CA GLU A 90 5.66 -16.31 0.11
C GLU A 90 6.88 -17.05 -0.43
N ALA A 91 7.03 -18.35 -0.14
CA ALA A 91 8.09 -19.18 -0.72
C ALA A 91 7.94 -19.35 -2.25
N GLU A 92 6.73 -19.52 -2.77
CA GLU A 92 6.46 -19.61 -4.21
C GLU A 92 6.77 -18.30 -4.94
N LEU A 93 6.40 -17.15 -4.36
CA LEU A 93 6.74 -15.82 -4.87
C LEU A 93 8.24 -15.53 -4.78
N ASP A 94 8.91 -15.93 -3.70
CA ASP A 94 10.36 -15.80 -3.53
C ASP A 94 11.12 -16.63 -4.57
N GLU A 95 10.66 -17.86 -4.85
CA GLU A 95 11.18 -18.64 -5.98
C GLU A 95 10.91 -17.98 -7.33
N GLU A 96 9.73 -17.41 -7.54
CA GLU A 96 9.37 -16.79 -8.83
C GLU A 96 10.22 -15.56 -9.13
N ARG A 97 10.37 -14.62 -8.17
CA ARG A 97 11.24 -13.44 -8.38
C ARG A 97 12.71 -13.86 -8.63
N LYS A 98 13.19 -14.93 -7.98
CA LYS A 98 14.52 -15.50 -8.21
C LYS A 98 14.67 -16.09 -9.62
N LYS A 99 13.63 -16.74 -10.14
CA LYS A 99 13.58 -17.23 -11.53
C LYS A 99 13.55 -16.09 -12.55
N LEU A 100 12.94 -14.95 -12.20
CA LEU A 100 12.92 -13.73 -13.00
C LEU A 100 14.25 -12.94 -12.93
N GLY A 101 15.10 -13.21 -11.94
CA GLY A 101 16.38 -12.54 -11.73
C GLY A 101 16.30 -11.26 -10.90
N VAL A 102 15.19 -11.04 -10.17
CA VAL A 102 14.99 -9.88 -9.30
C VAL A 102 15.89 -10.03 -8.06
N ALA A 103 16.68 -9.00 -7.79
CA ALA A 103 17.67 -8.99 -6.73
C ALA A 103 17.03 -8.88 -5.32
N ASP A 104 17.83 -9.23 -4.31
CA ASP A 104 17.40 -9.25 -2.90
C ASP A 104 17.42 -7.85 -2.25
N ASP A 105 18.12 -6.90 -2.85
CA ASP A 105 18.26 -5.50 -2.43
C ASP A 105 16.93 -4.73 -2.46
N LEU A 106 16.05 -5.01 -3.42
CA LEU A 106 14.72 -4.41 -3.53
C LEU A 106 13.86 -4.65 -2.28
N ARG A 107 14.07 -5.73 -1.51
CA ARG A 107 13.39 -5.93 -0.22
C ARG A 107 13.74 -4.89 0.85
N GLN A 108 14.84 -4.16 0.66
CA GLN A 108 15.23 -3.12 1.61
C GLN A 108 14.37 -1.88 1.45
N VAL A 109 13.67 -1.70 0.31
CA VAL A 109 12.74 -0.59 0.09
C VAL A 109 11.53 -0.76 1.01
N GLU A 110 11.22 0.27 1.78
CA GLU A 110 10.08 0.24 2.71
C GLU A 110 8.75 0.03 1.95
N GLY A 111 7.88 -0.84 2.45
CA GLY A 111 6.63 -1.21 1.77
C GLY A 111 6.77 -2.19 0.59
N MET A 112 7.99 -2.58 0.19
CA MET A 112 8.19 -3.57 -0.87
C MET A 112 7.79 -4.99 -0.42
N THR A 113 6.83 -5.59 -1.12
CA THR A 113 6.44 -6.99 -0.91
C THR A 113 7.06 -7.92 -1.96
N THR A 114 7.23 -9.20 -1.65
CA THR A 114 7.73 -10.20 -2.60
C THR A 114 6.80 -10.34 -3.82
N ALA A 115 5.49 -10.14 -3.65
CA ALA A 115 4.53 -10.07 -4.75
C ALA A 115 4.76 -8.85 -5.68
N MET A 116 5.06 -7.67 -5.13
CA MET A 116 5.45 -6.50 -5.92
C MET A 116 6.77 -6.74 -6.67
N MET A 117 7.76 -7.38 -6.03
CA MET A 117 9.03 -7.77 -6.69
C MET A 117 8.79 -8.71 -7.88
N VAL A 118 7.86 -9.67 -7.76
CA VAL A 118 7.46 -10.54 -8.87
C VAL A 118 6.81 -9.73 -10.00
N ALA A 119 5.94 -8.77 -9.70
CA ALA A 119 5.32 -7.90 -10.70
C ALA A 119 6.35 -7.02 -11.44
N LEU A 120 7.30 -6.43 -10.70
CA LEU A 120 8.44 -5.68 -11.23
C LEU A 120 9.32 -6.53 -12.17
N GLY A 121 9.61 -7.78 -11.81
CA GLY A 121 10.36 -8.71 -12.66
C GLY A 121 9.59 -9.23 -13.87
N LYS A 122 8.26 -9.16 -13.86
CA LYS A 122 7.37 -9.53 -14.97
C LYS A 122 7.09 -8.38 -15.94
N SER A 123 7.44 -7.13 -15.59
CA SER A 123 7.18 -5.97 -16.45
C SER A 123 8.00 -6.01 -17.74
N ASP A 124 7.54 -5.30 -18.78
CA ASP A 124 8.27 -5.18 -20.05
C ASP A 124 9.63 -4.49 -19.87
N ASP A 125 9.72 -3.53 -18.94
CA ASP A 125 10.94 -2.80 -18.60
C ASP A 125 11.92 -3.61 -17.73
N LYS A 126 11.44 -4.68 -17.08
CA LYS A 126 12.19 -5.60 -16.21
C LYS A 126 12.96 -4.88 -15.12
N VAL A 127 12.23 -4.38 -14.14
CA VAL A 127 12.82 -3.76 -12.95
C VAL A 127 13.35 -4.88 -12.05
N LEU A 128 14.65 -5.16 -12.13
CA LEU A 128 15.28 -6.30 -11.45
C LEU A 128 16.15 -5.89 -10.25
N THR A 129 16.69 -4.67 -10.24
CA THR A 129 17.64 -4.17 -9.24
C THR A 129 17.13 -2.93 -8.52
N LEU A 130 17.77 -2.59 -7.38
CA LEU A 130 17.50 -1.36 -6.67
C LEU A 130 17.73 -0.11 -7.55
N GLU A 131 18.78 -0.10 -8.39
CA GLU A 131 19.04 0.97 -9.35
C GLU A 131 17.95 1.11 -10.42
N ASP A 132 17.40 0.00 -10.93
CA ASP A 132 16.29 0.05 -11.90
C ASP A 132 15.05 0.71 -11.27
N PHE A 133 14.72 0.32 -10.03
CA PHE A 133 13.55 0.85 -9.31
C PHE A 133 13.74 2.30 -8.85
N ALA A 134 14.95 2.71 -8.46
CA ALA A 134 15.29 4.11 -8.20
C ALA A 134 15.11 5.01 -9.46
N GLY A 135 15.25 4.42 -10.65
CA GLY A 135 14.98 5.05 -11.94
C GLY A 135 13.50 5.21 -12.29
N CYS A 136 12.59 4.47 -11.66
CA CYS A 136 11.16 4.58 -11.92
C CYS A 136 10.59 5.96 -11.54
N THR A 137 9.46 6.27 -12.17
CA THR A 137 8.54 7.35 -11.78
C THR A 137 7.30 6.77 -11.13
N SER A 138 6.55 7.60 -10.40
CA SER A 138 5.28 7.15 -9.83
C SER A 138 4.26 6.75 -10.91
N ASP A 139 4.34 7.33 -12.10
CA ASP A 139 3.51 6.96 -13.25
C ASP A 139 3.86 5.56 -13.80
N ASP A 140 5.11 5.08 -13.69
CA ASP A 140 5.48 3.73 -14.12
C ASP A 140 4.93 2.67 -13.14
N LEU A 141 4.89 2.99 -11.85
CA LEU A 141 4.39 2.09 -10.80
C LEU A 141 2.86 2.08 -10.73
N ILE A 142 2.23 3.25 -10.61
CA ILE A 142 0.77 3.37 -10.39
C ILE A 142 0.00 3.88 -11.60
N GLY A 143 0.63 4.03 -12.77
CA GLY A 143 -0.02 4.42 -14.02
C GLY A 143 -0.43 5.89 -14.09
N TRP A 144 -0.68 6.37 -15.31
CA TRP A 144 -1.14 7.74 -15.58
C TRP A 144 -2.49 7.78 -16.30
N THR A 145 -3.02 8.98 -16.51
CA THR A 145 -4.18 9.21 -17.37
C THR A 145 -3.88 10.29 -18.39
N GLU A 146 -4.22 10.06 -19.66
CA GLU A 146 -4.03 11.02 -20.75
C GLU A 146 -5.37 11.40 -21.38
N ARG A 147 -5.56 12.69 -21.71
CA ARG A 147 -6.72 13.12 -22.50
C ARG A 147 -6.38 13.27 -23.97
N LYS A 148 -6.97 12.42 -24.80
CA LYS A 148 -6.89 12.47 -26.27
C LYS A 148 -8.30 12.62 -26.85
N ALA A 149 -8.45 13.56 -27.79
CA ALA A 149 -9.71 13.83 -28.51
C ALA A 149 -10.97 14.10 -27.63
N GLY A 150 -10.81 14.44 -26.36
CA GLY A 150 -11.91 14.70 -25.41
C GLY A 150 -12.24 13.50 -24.50
N GLU A 151 -11.69 12.33 -24.77
CA GLU A 151 -11.79 11.14 -23.92
C GLU A 151 -10.58 11.06 -22.97
N THR A 152 -10.80 10.52 -21.76
CA THR A 152 -9.72 10.25 -20.80
C THR A 152 -9.37 8.78 -20.87
N GLN A 153 -8.14 8.45 -21.23
CA GLN A 153 -7.62 7.08 -21.29
C GLN A 153 -6.72 6.83 -20.08
N ARG A 154 -6.94 5.72 -19.39
CA ARG A 154 -6.14 5.24 -18.26
C ARG A 154 -5.10 4.25 -18.77
N PHE A 155 -3.85 4.44 -18.37
CA PHE A 155 -2.78 3.49 -18.60
C PHE A 155 -2.36 2.93 -17.23
N PRO A 156 -2.46 1.61 -17.00
CA PRO A 156 -2.06 1.00 -15.73
C PRO A 156 -0.54 0.99 -15.61
N GLY A 157 -0.04 1.16 -14.39
CA GLY A 157 1.37 0.94 -14.06
C GLY A 157 1.64 -0.50 -13.64
N ILE A 158 2.90 -0.81 -13.36
CA ILE A 158 3.37 -2.16 -12.99
C ILE A 158 2.71 -2.66 -11.69
N LEU A 159 2.38 -1.74 -10.77
CA LEU A 159 1.83 -2.01 -9.43
C LEU A 159 0.38 -1.51 -9.24
N ASP A 160 -0.35 -1.18 -10.31
CA ASP A 160 -1.74 -0.66 -10.28
C ASP A 160 -2.70 -1.57 -9.47
N GLY A 161 -2.45 -2.88 -9.47
CA GLY A 161 -3.24 -3.87 -8.72
C GLY A 161 -2.92 -4.01 -7.22
N PHE A 162 -1.95 -3.28 -6.66
CA PHE A 162 -1.50 -3.42 -5.27
C PHE A 162 -2.07 -2.34 -4.32
N ASN A 163 -3.06 -1.56 -4.75
CA ASN A 163 -3.66 -0.45 -3.99
C ASN A 163 -2.63 0.58 -3.46
N LEU A 164 -1.53 0.77 -4.20
CA LEU A 164 -0.45 1.69 -3.85
C LEU A 164 -0.85 3.13 -4.20
N SER A 165 -0.79 4.06 -3.24
CA SER A 165 -1.07 5.47 -3.53
C SER A 165 0.10 6.14 -4.25
N ARG A 166 -0.15 7.30 -4.87
CA ARG A 166 0.92 8.09 -5.50
C ARG A 166 2.00 8.50 -4.50
N VAL A 167 1.60 8.87 -3.29
CA VAL A 167 2.52 9.34 -2.24
C VAL A 167 3.39 8.18 -1.78
N ASP A 168 2.81 6.99 -1.59
CA ASP A 168 3.57 5.80 -1.18
C ASP A 168 4.52 5.36 -2.29
N ALA A 169 4.08 5.35 -3.56
CA ALA A 169 4.94 5.07 -4.70
C ALA A 169 6.11 6.06 -4.81
N GLU A 170 5.88 7.35 -4.59
CA GLU A 170 6.93 8.38 -4.58
C GLU A 170 7.88 8.18 -3.40
N GLN A 171 7.37 7.82 -2.22
CA GLN A 171 8.19 7.53 -1.04
C GLN A 171 9.07 6.27 -1.25
N MET A 172 8.53 5.19 -1.81
CA MET A 172 9.28 3.98 -2.16
C MET A 172 10.41 4.29 -3.14
N ILE A 173 10.13 5.08 -4.18
CA ILE A 173 11.14 5.48 -5.17
C ILE A 173 12.23 6.37 -4.52
N MET A 174 11.86 7.29 -3.63
CA MET A 174 12.82 8.15 -2.93
C MET A 174 13.70 7.37 -1.94
N ASP A 175 13.13 6.40 -1.23
CA ASP A 175 13.87 5.46 -0.38
C ASP A 175 14.84 4.59 -1.19
N ALA A 176 14.41 4.09 -2.35
CA ALA A 176 15.29 3.37 -3.27
C ALA A 176 16.43 4.25 -3.81
N ARG A 177 16.15 5.53 -4.14
CA ARG A 177 17.17 6.51 -4.56
C ARG A 177 18.18 6.82 -3.47
N LEU A 178 17.74 6.91 -2.21
CA LEU A 178 18.61 7.07 -1.06
C LEU A 178 19.54 5.85 -0.91
N LYS A 179 18.98 4.64 -0.96
CA LYS A 179 19.71 3.38 -0.83
C LYS A 179 20.65 3.11 -2.02
N ALA A 180 20.29 3.54 -3.23
CA ALA A 180 21.15 3.53 -4.42
C ALA A 180 22.17 4.68 -4.45
N GLY A 181 22.16 5.61 -3.49
CA GLY A 181 23.10 6.73 -3.40
C GLY A 181 22.89 7.83 -4.46
N TRP A 182 21.70 7.94 -5.04
CA TRP A 182 21.33 9.02 -5.98
C TRP A 182 20.98 10.32 -5.27
N VAL A 183 20.58 10.23 -4.00
CA VAL A 183 20.15 11.32 -3.10
C VAL A 183 20.76 11.02 -1.73
N THR A 184 21.13 12.03 -0.96
CA THR A 184 21.62 11.88 0.43
C THR A 184 20.56 12.26 1.47
N GLU A 185 20.74 11.85 2.72
CA GLU A 185 19.87 12.30 3.83
C GLU A 185 19.91 13.83 4.01
N GLU A 186 21.03 14.48 3.65
CA GLU A 186 21.18 15.95 3.69
C GLU A 186 20.35 16.65 2.59
N ASP A 187 20.17 16.02 1.42
CA ASP A 187 19.31 16.53 0.34
C ASP A 187 17.80 16.37 0.64
N LEU A 188 17.46 15.47 1.57
CA LEU A 188 16.09 15.19 2.03
C LEU A 188 15.69 16.06 3.24
N ALA A 189 16.65 16.66 3.93
CA ALA A 189 16.35 17.60 5.00
C ALA A 189 15.60 18.81 4.42
N PRO A 190 14.51 19.29 5.06
CA PRO A 190 13.95 20.58 4.69
C PRO A 190 15.08 21.63 4.84
N PRO A 191 15.20 22.59 3.90
CA PRO A 191 16.19 23.64 4.05
C PRO A 191 15.99 24.28 5.41
N ALA A 192 17.05 24.36 6.21
CA ALA A 192 16.99 25.00 7.52
C ALA A 192 16.34 26.37 7.32
N GLU A 193 15.25 26.63 8.04
CA GLU A 193 14.58 27.92 7.98
C GLU A 193 15.64 28.98 8.27
N GLU A 194 15.99 29.79 7.26
CA GLU A 194 16.82 30.95 7.49
C GLU A 194 16.04 31.82 8.47
N GLU A 195 16.46 31.81 9.75
CA GLU A 195 15.89 32.67 10.76
C GLU A 195 15.90 34.08 10.18
N ALA A 196 14.71 34.67 10.01
CA ALA A 196 14.59 36.01 9.52
C ALA A 196 15.20 36.95 10.57
N GLU A 197 16.49 37.27 10.42
CA GLU A 197 17.22 38.18 11.29
C GLU A 197 16.44 39.51 11.34
N GLY A 198 15.83 39.76 12.49
CA GLY A 198 15.13 41.00 12.76
C GLY A 198 16.14 42.13 12.87
N ASP A 199 16.29 42.90 11.79
CA ASP A 199 17.11 44.12 11.79
C ASP A 199 16.40 45.25 12.57
N GLU A 200 16.49 45.19 13.91
CA GLU A 200 16.17 46.31 14.77
C GLU A 200 17.38 47.25 14.95
N ALA A 201 17.21 48.44 14.36
CA ALA A 201 17.63 49.75 14.85
C ALA A 201 19.05 50.28 14.53
N SER A 202 19.03 51.47 13.91
CA SER A 202 19.81 52.61 14.40
C SER A 202 19.05 53.93 14.18
N ALA A 203 18.96 54.73 15.24
CA ALA A 203 18.31 56.05 15.24
C ALA A 203 19.30 57.20 15.00
N GLU A 204 18.76 58.43 15.06
CA GLU A 204 19.42 59.73 15.33
C GLU A 204 20.21 60.44 14.19
N GLU A 205 20.08 61.76 13.96
CA GLU A 205 19.03 62.72 14.37
C GLU A 205 19.09 64.03 13.52
N ALA A 206 18.01 64.83 13.50
CA ALA A 206 18.04 66.26 13.11
C ALA A 206 16.80 67.09 13.56
N GLU A 207 16.86 67.73 14.74
CA GLU A 207 15.97 68.81 15.23
C GLU A 207 15.72 69.92 14.17
N ALA A 208 14.47 70.31 13.85
CA ALA A 208 13.57 71.26 14.55
C ALA A 208 13.95 72.76 14.39
N PRO A 209 13.13 73.77 14.81
CA PRO A 209 11.67 73.89 15.01
C PRO A 209 11.05 74.97 14.05
N VAL A 210 9.81 75.50 14.08
CA VAL A 210 9.09 76.30 15.12
C VAL A 210 7.61 76.57 14.72
N ALA A 211 6.70 76.32 15.68
CA ALA A 211 5.41 76.96 16.04
C ALA A 211 4.44 77.63 15.03
N GLY A 212 3.13 77.50 15.33
CA GLY A 212 2.22 78.66 15.28
C GLY A 212 0.70 78.41 15.31
N ALA A 213 0.13 78.32 16.53
CA ALA A 213 -1.27 78.64 16.92
C ALA A 213 -2.46 78.19 16.05
#